data_AF-A0A7R9WPR7-F1
#
_entry.id   AF-A0A7R9WPR7-F1
#
_cell.length_a   1.000
_cell.length_b   1.000
_cell.length_c   1.000
_cell.angle_alpha   90.00
_cell.angle_beta   90.00
_cell.angle_gamma   90.00
#
_symmetry.space_group_name_H-M   'P 1'
#
loop_
_entity.id
_entity.type
_entity.pdbx_description
1 polymer ?
#
loop_
_entity_poly.entity_id
_entity_poly.type
_entity_poly.pdbx_seq_one_letter_code
_entity_poly.pdbx_strand_id
1 'polypeptide(L)'
;RAVRDGGGIEADYKVEAPKASALEVTLLGSDAFSEFASQWSRQNELTQNFEVDDRMYDEFQRFVASKQQKGEIKLEALYSGPLDKLKTILEQSEYKSSEREVERLQRYIVEEIQRDFGKYSKDIKEDIANSILARYLPESMLLERDLKTDQQVQETVKLLKTDNGFEKVLAKGNQRDQDAPLAQSPGETQLASSKQNADESTNGAKVTMQF
;
A
#
# COMPACT_ATOMS: atom_id res chain seq x y z
N ARG A 1 3.94 23.47 -20.16
CA ARG A 1 3.78 23.35 -18.68
C ARG A 1 4.74 24.26 -17.93
N ALA A 2 4.21 25.23 -17.19
CA ALA A 2 4.98 25.98 -16.19
C ALA A 2 4.89 25.26 -14.84
N VAL A 3 6.04 24.92 -14.25
CA VAL A 3 6.12 24.27 -12.94
C VAL A 3 6.02 25.35 -11.87
N ARG A 4 4.97 25.33 -11.06
CA ARG A 4 4.86 26.17 -9.86
C ARG A 4 5.08 25.27 -8.64
N ASP A 5 6.14 25.59 -7.90
CA ASP A 5 6.51 25.05 -6.60
C ASP A 5 6.37 23.53 -6.40
N GLY A 6 7.48 22.80 -6.60
CA GLY A 6 7.93 21.64 -5.80
C GLY A 6 7.04 20.40 -5.64
N GLY A 7 5.76 20.44 -6.02
CA GLY A 7 4.85 19.31 -6.09
C GLY A 7 5.01 18.65 -7.44
N GLY A 8 5.32 17.36 -7.44
CA GLY A 8 5.62 16.59 -8.66
C GLY A 8 4.57 16.73 -9.78
N ILE A 9 4.98 16.35 -10.98
CA ILE A 9 4.10 16.32 -12.15
C ILE A 9 3.03 15.23 -12.00
N GLU A 10 1.76 15.62 -12.08
CA GLU A 10 0.64 14.67 -12.16
C GLU A 10 0.63 13.99 -13.53
N ALA A 11 0.41 12.66 -13.54
CA ALA A 11 0.44 11.83 -14.74
C ALA A 11 -0.70 12.16 -15.71
N ASP A 12 -0.39 12.23 -17.01
CA ASP A 12 -1.36 12.58 -18.06
C ASP A 12 -2.32 11.41 -18.39
N TYR A 13 -1.89 10.18 -18.08
CA TYR A 13 -2.70 8.96 -18.17
C TYR A 13 -2.57 8.17 -16.88
N LYS A 14 -3.68 7.98 -16.17
CA LYS A 14 -3.71 7.30 -14.87
C LYS A 14 -4.20 5.87 -15.06
N VAL A 15 -3.36 4.91 -14.69
CA VAL A 15 -3.75 3.53 -14.47
C VAL A 15 -3.98 3.37 -12.98
N GLU A 16 -5.19 2.98 -12.57
CA GLU A 16 -5.47 2.71 -11.15
C GLU A 16 -4.66 1.48 -10.73
N ALA A 17 -3.78 1.67 -9.74
CA ALA A 17 -3.03 0.56 -9.16
C ALA A 17 -3.97 -0.30 -8.32
N PRO A 18 -3.86 -1.64 -8.39
CA PRO A 18 -4.61 -2.51 -7.50
C PRO A 18 -4.23 -2.19 -6.05
N LYS A 19 -5.23 -2.12 -5.18
CA LYS A 19 -5.01 -1.98 -3.74
C LYS A 19 -4.78 -3.35 -3.14
N ALA A 20 -3.59 -3.58 -2.60
CA ALA A 20 -3.28 -4.79 -1.85
C ALA A 20 -4.24 -4.95 -0.66
N SER A 21 -4.72 -6.18 -0.47
CA SER A 21 -5.56 -6.59 0.65
C SER A 21 -4.78 -6.62 1.96
N ALA A 22 -5.48 -6.65 3.09
CA ALA A 22 -4.86 -6.87 4.38
C ALA A 22 -4.08 -8.20 4.43
N LEU A 23 -4.58 -9.22 3.72
CA LEU A 23 -3.89 -10.50 3.57
C LEU A 23 -2.55 -10.34 2.84
N GLU A 24 -2.56 -9.77 1.64
CA GLU A 24 -1.36 -9.57 0.82
C GLU A 24 -0.33 -8.71 1.53
N VAL A 25 -0.76 -7.58 2.13
CA VAL A 25 0.14 -6.72 2.93
C VAL A 25 0.78 -7.49 4.07
N THR A 26 0.01 -8.33 4.77
CA THR A 26 0.53 -9.12 5.89
C THR A 26 1.51 -10.20 5.41
N LEU A 27 1.20 -10.89 4.32
CA LEU A 27 2.06 -11.93 3.76
C LEU A 27 3.36 -11.35 3.21
N LEU A 28 3.30 -10.25 2.44
CA LEU A 28 4.46 -9.55 1.88
C LEU A 28 5.32 -8.89 2.97
N GLY A 29 4.70 -8.38 4.03
CA GLY A 29 5.40 -7.83 5.19
C GLY A 29 6.00 -8.89 6.12
N SER A 30 5.70 -10.17 5.86
CA SER A 30 6.27 -11.32 6.56
C SER A 30 7.24 -12.09 5.66
N ASP A 31 7.97 -13.05 6.23
CA ASP A 31 8.83 -13.95 5.44
C ASP A 31 8.07 -15.15 4.85
N ALA A 32 6.73 -15.16 4.87
CA ALA A 32 5.91 -16.32 4.51
C ALA A 32 6.25 -16.92 3.13
N PHE A 33 6.34 -16.07 2.10
CA PHE A 33 6.62 -16.53 0.74
C PHE A 33 8.06 -17.07 0.60
N SER A 34 9.05 -16.36 1.15
CA SER A 34 10.46 -16.74 1.12
C SER A 34 10.74 -18.03 1.89
N GLU A 35 10.11 -18.21 3.05
CA GLU A 35 10.22 -19.42 3.86
C GLU A 35 9.53 -20.60 3.19
N PHE A 36 8.32 -20.41 2.64
CA PHE A 36 7.63 -21.46 1.89
C PHE A 36 8.45 -21.89 0.67
N ALA A 37 8.96 -20.94 -0.11
CA ALA A 37 9.85 -21.23 -1.24
C ALA A 37 11.11 -21.99 -0.80
N SER A 38 11.66 -21.64 0.36
CA SER A 38 12.79 -22.36 0.96
C SER A 38 12.42 -23.79 1.32
N GLN A 39 11.26 -24.03 1.92
CA GLN A 39 10.77 -25.38 2.24
C GLN A 39 10.53 -26.19 0.97
N TRP A 40 9.87 -25.60 -0.02
CA TRP A 40 9.57 -26.23 -1.31
C TRP A 40 10.85 -26.66 -2.03
N SER A 41 11.87 -25.80 -2.08
CA SER A 41 13.15 -26.05 -2.76
C SER A 41 13.97 -27.22 -2.20
N ARG A 42 13.69 -27.66 -0.96
CA ARG A 42 14.36 -28.81 -0.34
C ARG A 42 13.77 -30.15 -0.78
N GLN A 43 12.55 -30.13 -1.31
CA GLN A 43 11.75 -31.32 -1.59
C GLN A 43 11.42 -31.46 -3.08
N ASN A 44 11.66 -30.43 -3.88
CA ASN A 44 11.25 -30.34 -5.27
C ASN A 44 12.36 -29.74 -6.15
N GLU A 45 12.30 -30.09 -7.43
CA GLU A 45 13.14 -29.49 -8.48
C GLU A 45 12.32 -28.58 -9.37
N LEU A 46 12.93 -27.50 -9.86
CA LEU A 46 12.27 -26.55 -10.74
C LEU A 46 12.03 -27.15 -12.13
N THR A 47 10.79 -27.08 -12.60
CA THR A 47 10.41 -27.46 -13.97
C THR A 47 10.50 -26.26 -14.92
N GLN A 48 10.69 -26.51 -16.22
CA GLN A 48 10.83 -25.45 -17.23
C GLN A 48 9.63 -24.49 -17.31
N ASN A 49 8.40 -25.00 -17.16
CA ASN A 49 7.16 -24.21 -17.18
C ASN A 49 6.53 -24.18 -15.79
N PHE A 50 7.32 -23.78 -14.80
CA PHE A 50 6.88 -23.78 -13.41
C PHE A 50 5.70 -22.83 -13.18
N GLU A 51 4.63 -23.37 -12.60
CA GLU A 51 3.45 -22.64 -12.15
C GLU A 51 2.98 -23.20 -10.80
N VAL A 52 2.33 -22.36 -10.00
CA VAL A 52 1.76 -22.76 -8.71
C VAL A 52 0.35 -23.29 -8.96
N ASP A 53 0.21 -24.61 -8.86
CA ASP A 53 -1.08 -25.28 -8.98
C ASP A 53 -1.94 -25.14 -7.70
N ASP A 54 -3.17 -25.63 -7.74
CA ASP A 54 -4.09 -25.59 -6.60
C ASP A 54 -3.55 -26.38 -5.40
N ARG A 55 -2.83 -27.47 -5.64
CA ARG A 55 -2.27 -28.29 -4.57
C ARG A 55 -1.18 -27.56 -3.81
N MET A 56 -0.24 -26.94 -4.51
CA MET A 56 0.82 -26.14 -3.90
C MET A 56 0.25 -24.93 -3.17
N TYR A 57 -0.82 -24.34 -3.71
CA TYR A 57 -1.54 -23.26 -3.06
C TYR A 57 -2.19 -23.70 -1.73
N ASP A 58 -2.87 -24.85 -1.72
CA ASP A 58 -3.42 -25.44 -0.49
C ASP A 58 -2.31 -25.74 0.54
N GLU A 59 -1.15 -26.21 0.09
CA GLU A 59 0.03 -26.43 0.94
C GLU A 59 0.54 -25.11 1.54
N PHE A 60 0.56 -24.03 0.76
CA PHE A 60 0.89 -22.69 1.25
C PHE A 60 -0.13 -22.18 2.29
N GLN A 61 -1.42 -22.35 2.04
CA GLN A 61 -2.46 -21.97 3.01
C GLN A 61 -2.28 -22.69 4.34
N ARG A 62 -1.98 -23.99 4.31
CA ARG A 62 -1.70 -24.79 5.53
C ARG A 62 -0.42 -24.33 6.22
N PHE A 63 0.60 -23.97 5.44
CA PHE A 63 1.84 -23.40 5.97
C PHE A 63 1.57 -22.11 6.74
N VAL A 64 0.83 -21.16 6.14
CA VAL A 64 0.46 -19.89 6.81
C VAL A 64 -0.42 -20.15 8.04
N ALA A 65 -1.39 -21.06 7.95
CA ALA A 65 -2.24 -21.42 9.10
C ALA A 65 -1.42 -21.98 10.26
N SER A 66 -0.44 -22.85 10.00
CA SER A 66 0.50 -23.35 11.01
C SER A 66 1.33 -22.22 11.61
N LYS A 67 1.83 -21.28 10.79
CA LYS A 67 2.58 -20.11 11.27
C LYS A 67 1.73 -19.20 12.15
N GLN A 68 0.46 -18.96 11.79
CA GLN A 68 -0.51 -18.24 12.60
C GLN A 68 -0.72 -18.91 13.97
N GLN A 69 -0.92 -20.23 13.99
CA GLN A 69 -1.11 -20.98 15.25
C GLN A 69 0.10 -20.91 16.18
N LYS A 70 1.31 -20.84 15.62
CA LYS A 70 2.56 -20.68 16.37
C LYS A 70 2.85 -19.22 16.77
N GLY A 71 2.05 -18.26 16.29
CA GLY A 71 2.27 -16.83 16.51
C GLY A 71 3.44 -16.25 15.73
N GLU A 72 3.95 -16.98 14.73
CA GLU A 72 5.06 -16.55 13.86
C GLU A 72 4.55 -15.56 12.78
N ILE A 73 3.28 -15.69 12.40
CA ILE A 73 2.55 -14.72 11.58
C ILE A 73 1.32 -14.30 12.37
N LYS A 74 0.92 -13.03 12.24
CA LYS A 74 -0.35 -12.52 12.74
C LYS A 74 -1.12 -11.91 11.59
N LEU A 75 -2.10 -12.63 11.05
CA LEU A 75 -2.96 -12.17 9.95
C LEU A 75 -3.63 -10.82 10.27
N GLU A 76 -3.93 -10.58 11.54
CA GLU A 76 -4.51 -9.34 12.04
C GLU A 76 -3.49 -8.22 12.33
N ALA A 77 -2.21 -8.37 11.97
CA ALA A 77 -1.12 -7.46 12.36
C ALA A 77 -1.41 -5.99 12.05
N LEU A 78 -2.08 -5.71 10.93
CA LEU A 78 -2.47 -4.35 10.55
C LEU A 78 -3.39 -3.67 11.58
N TYR A 79 -4.17 -4.46 12.31
CA TYR A 79 -5.17 -4.01 13.27
C TYR A 79 -4.73 -4.21 14.73
N SER A 80 -3.67 -4.99 14.98
CA SER A 80 -3.30 -5.41 16.33
C SER A 80 -2.94 -4.23 17.24
N GLY A 81 -2.23 -3.21 16.74
CA GLY A 81 -1.82 -2.06 17.54
C GLY A 81 -2.98 -1.34 18.24
N PRO A 82 -4.00 -0.86 17.50
CA PRO A 82 -5.21 -0.28 18.09
C PRO A 82 -6.00 -1.25 18.98
N LEU A 83 -6.13 -2.52 18.58
CA LEU A 83 -6.89 -3.53 19.33
C LEU A 83 -6.22 -3.88 20.67
N ASP A 84 -4.90 -4.09 20.68
CA ASP A 84 -4.11 -4.40 21.87
C ASP A 84 -4.14 -3.23 22.86
N LYS A 85 -4.05 -1.99 22.35
CA LYS A 85 -4.18 -0.78 23.17
C LYS A 85 -5.55 -0.70 23.85
N LEU A 86 -6.63 -0.92 23.09
CA LEU A 86 -7.98 -0.91 23.64
C LEU A 86 -8.17 -2.04 24.67
N LYS A 87 -7.68 -3.24 24.36
CA LYS A 87 -7.71 -4.40 25.26
C LYS A 87 -7.03 -4.08 26.58
N THR A 88 -5.81 -3.53 26.54
CA THR A 88 -5.04 -3.16 27.74
C THR A 88 -5.80 -2.17 28.63
N ILE A 89 -6.45 -1.17 28.04
CA ILE A 89 -7.25 -0.18 28.79
C ILE A 89 -8.47 -0.86 29.45
N LEU A 90 -9.13 -1.78 28.74
CA LEU A 90 -10.29 -2.50 29.25
C LEU A 90 -9.93 -3.50 30.35
N GLU A 91 -8.76 -4.15 30.26
CA GLU A 91 -8.25 -5.08 31.28
C GLU A 91 -8.04 -4.41 32.64
N GLN A 92 -7.59 -3.14 32.61
CA GLN A 92 -7.39 -2.28 33.79
C GLN A 92 -8.69 -1.69 34.35
N SER A 93 -9.81 -1.92 33.65
CA SER A 93 -11.15 -1.45 34.04
C SER A 93 -12.03 -2.61 34.54
N GLU A 94 -13.22 -2.28 35.03
CA GLU A 94 -14.23 -3.29 35.37
C GLU A 94 -15.05 -3.77 34.14
N TYR A 95 -14.73 -3.31 32.92
CA TYR A 95 -15.49 -3.57 31.69
C TYR A 95 -15.17 -4.92 31.02
N LYS A 96 -15.27 -6.01 31.76
CA LYS A 96 -14.97 -7.38 31.27
C LYS A 96 -15.83 -7.84 30.10
N SER A 97 -17.04 -7.30 29.94
CA SER A 97 -17.85 -7.60 28.75
C SER A 97 -17.23 -7.01 27.49
N SER A 98 -16.79 -5.75 27.53
CA SER A 98 -16.17 -5.08 26.40
C SER A 98 -14.82 -5.70 26.03
N GLU A 99 -14.04 -6.16 27.02
CA GLU A 99 -12.79 -6.89 26.79
C GLU A 99 -13.02 -8.13 25.91
N ARG A 100 -14.03 -8.95 26.26
CA ARG A 100 -14.42 -10.14 25.48
C ARG A 100 -14.91 -9.80 24.07
N GLU A 101 -15.54 -8.64 23.90
CA GLU A 101 -15.99 -8.14 22.59
C GLU A 101 -14.82 -7.79 21.67
N VAL A 102 -13.77 -7.16 22.21
CA VAL A 102 -12.54 -6.87 21.46
C VAL A 102 -11.85 -8.16 21.01
N GLU A 103 -11.75 -9.16 21.90
CA GLU A 103 -11.19 -10.46 21.53
C GLU A 103 -12.03 -11.16 20.44
N ARG A 104 -13.35 -11.02 20.48
CA ARG A 104 -14.24 -11.55 19.43
C ARG A 104 -14.02 -10.84 18.11
N LEU A 105 -13.91 -9.52 18.12
CA LEU A 105 -13.62 -8.73 16.92
C LEU A 105 -12.28 -9.15 16.30
N GLN A 106 -11.23 -9.33 17.10
CA GLN A 106 -9.93 -9.80 16.61
C GLN A 106 -10.05 -11.15 15.90
N ARG A 107 -10.80 -12.11 16.47
CA ARG A 107 -11.05 -13.41 15.82
C ARG A 107 -11.77 -13.27 14.49
N TYR A 108 -12.81 -12.43 14.42
CA TYR A 108 -13.55 -12.21 13.17
C TYR A 108 -12.68 -11.58 12.07
N ILE A 109 -11.79 -10.65 12.42
CA ILE A 109 -10.82 -10.09 11.48
C ILE A 109 -9.94 -11.20 10.90
N VAL A 110 -9.42 -12.09 11.74
CA VAL A 110 -8.61 -13.23 11.27
C VAL A 110 -9.43 -14.14 10.33
N GLU A 111 -10.68 -14.44 10.67
CA GLU A 111 -11.57 -15.25 9.82
C GLU A 111 -11.87 -14.58 8.46
N GLU A 112 -12.07 -13.26 8.44
CA GLU A 112 -12.26 -12.49 7.21
C GLU A 112 -11.02 -12.53 6.32
N ILE A 113 -9.84 -12.31 6.92
CA ILE A 113 -8.55 -12.38 6.21
C ILE A 113 -8.27 -13.81 5.72
N GLN A 114 -8.71 -14.84 6.44
CA GLN A 114 -8.61 -16.23 5.97
C GLN A 114 -9.50 -16.49 4.74
N ARG A 115 -10.68 -15.89 4.66
CA ARG A 115 -11.55 -15.98 3.47
C ARG A 115 -10.93 -15.29 2.26
N ASP A 116 -10.14 -14.25 2.49
CA ASP A 116 -9.46 -13.49 1.43
C ASP A 116 -8.46 -14.33 0.62
N PHE A 117 -7.93 -15.44 1.15
CA PHE A 117 -7.11 -16.34 0.34
C PHE A 117 -7.85 -16.80 -0.93
N GLY A 118 -9.14 -17.14 -0.83
CA GLY A 118 -9.92 -17.52 -2.01
C GLY A 118 -10.02 -16.38 -3.03
N LYS A 119 -10.24 -15.16 -2.54
CA LYS A 119 -10.46 -13.96 -3.35
C LYS A 119 -9.20 -13.50 -4.08
N TYR A 120 -8.04 -13.54 -3.40
CA TYR A 120 -6.75 -13.07 -3.91
C TYR A 120 -5.83 -14.23 -4.34
N SER A 121 -6.41 -15.41 -4.58
CA SER A 121 -5.64 -16.63 -4.90
C SER A 121 -4.73 -16.46 -6.10
N LYS A 122 -5.17 -15.74 -7.14
CA LYS A 122 -4.35 -15.48 -8.32
C LYS A 122 -3.07 -14.72 -7.97
N ASP A 123 -3.21 -13.58 -7.29
CA ASP A 123 -2.10 -12.68 -6.98
C ASP A 123 -1.12 -13.38 -6.00
N ILE A 124 -1.67 -14.07 -4.98
CA ILE A 124 -0.85 -14.83 -4.02
C ILE A 124 -0.10 -15.98 -4.71
N LYS A 125 -0.70 -16.67 -5.69
CA LYS A 125 0.01 -17.70 -6.48
C LYS A 125 1.15 -17.10 -7.30
N GLU A 126 0.97 -15.90 -7.86
CA GLU A 126 2.03 -15.20 -8.58
C GLU A 126 3.19 -14.85 -7.63
N ASP A 127 2.91 -14.38 -6.41
CA ASP A 127 3.91 -14.10 -5.37
C ASP A 127 4.67 -15.34 -4.89
N ILE A 128 3.96 -16.46 -4.66
CA ILE A 128 4.58 -17.76 -4.37
C ILE A 128 5.51 -18.15 -5.51
N ALA A 129 5.03 -18.04 -6.75
CA ALA A 129 5.79 -18.43 -7.93
C ALA A 129 7.06 -17.59 -8.06
N ASN A 130 6.95 -16.27 -7.89
CA ASN A 130 8.07 -15.34 -7.91
C ASN A 130 9.10 -15.68 -6.83
N SER A 131 8.64 -15.97 -5.62
CA SER A 131 9.53 -16.31 -4.50
C SER A 131 10.27 -17.64 -4.70
N ILE A 132 9.65 -18.61 -5.37
CA ILE A 132 10.31 -19.86 -5.75
C ILE A 132 11.31 -19.60 -6.87
N LEU A 133 10.89 -18.96 -7.96
CA LEU A 133 11.74 -18.70 -9.12
C LEU A 133 12.96 -17.83 -8.80
N ALA A 134 12.82 -16.87 -7.88
CA ALA A 134 13.91 -16.00 -7.43
C ALA A 134 15.11 -16.76 -6.85
N ARG A 135 14.94 -18.03 -6.46
CA ARG A 135 16.01 -18.89 -5.95
C ARG A 135 16.83 -19.54 -7.07
N TYR A 136 16.30 -19.58 -8.29
CA TYR A 136 16.87 -20.33 -9.41
C TYR A 136 17.17 -19.47 -10.64
N LEU A 137 16.46 -18.36 -10.81
CA LEU A 137 16.56 -17.49 -11.97
C LEU A 137 17.23 -16.16 -11.63
N PRO A 138 17.98 -15.56 -12.58
CA PRO A 138 18.49 -14.22 -12.42
C PRO A 138 17.34 -13.20 -12.42
N GLU A 139 17.55 -12.09 -11.72
CA GLU A 139 16.57 -11.00 -11.59
C GLU A 139 16.03 -10.50 -12.94
N SER A 140 16.86 -10.45 -13.99
CA SER A 140 16.44 -10.03 -15.32
C SER A 140 15.33 -10.91 -15.92
N MET A 141 15.36 -12.22 -15.65
CA MET A 141 14.31 -13.14 -16.11
C MET A 141 13.02 -13.01 -15.30
N LEU A 142 13.14 -12.74 -14.00
CA LEU A 142 11.98 -12.45 -13.14
C LEU A 142 11.30 -11.17 -13.59
N LEU A 143 12.08 -10.12 -13.84
CA LEU A 143 11.56 -8.84 -14.33
C LEU A 143 10.87 -8.99 -15.69
N GLU A 144 11.44 -9.76 -16.62
CA GLU A 144 10.79 -10.03 -17.91
C GLU A 144 9.45 -10.76 -17.73
N ARG A 145 9.34 -11.65 -16.73
CA ARG A 145 8.11 -12.34 -16.37
C ARG A 145 7.06 -11.36 -15.84
N ASP A 146 7.44 -10.55 -14.84
CA ASP A 146 6.54 -9.60 -14.19
C ASP A 146 6.02 -8.53 -15.17
N LEU A 147 6.86 -8.06 -16.10
CA LEU A 147 6.45 -7.09 -17.13
C LEU A 147 5.37 -7.62 -18.08
N LYS A 148 5.21 -8.94 -18.23
CA LYS A 148 4.15 -9.53 -19.08
C LYS A 148 2.76 -9.37 -18.45
N THR A 149 2.69 -9.40 -17.12
CA THR A 149 1.44 -9.27 -16.37
C THR A 149 1.24 -7.86 -15.80
N ASP A 150 2.26 -6.99 -15.87
CA ASP A 150 2.18 -5.61 -15.40
C ASP A 150 1.04 -4.82 -16.08
N GLN A 151 0.13 -4.30 -15.25
CA GLN A 151 -1.05 -3.60 -15.72
C GLN A 151 -0.70 -2.29 -16.44
N GLN A 152 0.32 -1.56 -16.01
CA GLN A 152 0.75 -0.32 -16.66
C GLN A 152 1.33 -0.61 -18.05
N VAL A 153 2.14 -1.66 -18.18
CA VAL A 153 2.67 -2.12 -19.46
C VAL A 153 1.54 -2.53 -20.39
N GLN A 154 0.57 -3.32 -19.89
CA GLN A 154 -0.58 -3.74 -20.69
C GLN A 154 -1.44 -2.56 -21.15
N GLU A 155 -1.74 -1.61 -20.27
CA GLU A 155 -2.49 -0.41 -20.61
C GLU A 155 -1.72 0.49 -21.58
N THR A 156 -0.40 0.58 -21.44
CA THR A 156 0.46 1.31 -22.39
C THR A 156 0.41 0.67 -23.77
N VAL A 157 0.53 -0.66 -23.87
CA VAL A 157 0.43 -1.38 -25.15
C VAL A 157 -0.96 -1.19 -25.78
N LYS A 158 -2.04 -1.21 -24.98
CA LYS A 158 -3.40 -0.93 -25.45
C LYS A 158 -3.53 0.51 -25.97
N LEU A 159 -3.01 1.49 -25.25
CA LEU A 159 -3.02 2.89 -25.63
C LEU A 159 -2.30 3.13 -26.96
N LEU A 160 -1.12 2.53 -27.13
CA LEU A 160 -0.30 2.66 -28.35
C LEU A 160 -0.92 1.97 -29.57
N LYS A 161 -1.67 0.88 -29.37
CA LYS A 161 -2.38 0.16 -30.45
C LYS A 161 -3.71 0.82 -30.85
N THR A 162 -4.22 1.74 -30.05
CA THR A 162 -5.47 2.45 -30.35
C THR A 162 -5.18 3.59 -31.32
N ASP A 163 -5.91 3.66 -32.44
CA ASP A 163 -5.74 4.73 -33.43
C ASP A 163 -5.84 6.12 -32.77
N ASN A 164 -4.75 6.88 -32.87
CA ASN A 164 -4.56 8.19 -32.26
C ASN A 164 -4.71 8.23 -30.72
N GLY A 165 -4.57 7.10 -30.02
CA GLY A 165 -4.69 7.03 -28.55
C GLY A 165 -3.62 7.85 -27.84
N PHE A 166 -2.36 7.68 -28.25
CA PHE A 166 -1.22 8.45 -27.73
C PHE A 166 -1.33 9.94 -28.08
N GLU A 167 -1.65 10.27 -29.33
CA GLU A 167 -1.84 11.65 -29.79
C GLU A 167 -2.95 12.38 -29.02
N LYS A 168 -4.02 11.68 -28.64
CA LYS A 168 -5.10 12.25 -27.80
C LYS A 168 -4.63 12.57 -26.38
N VAL A 169 -3.76 11.75 -25.80
CA VAL A 169 -3.18 12.01 -24.47
C VAL A 169 -2.26 13.25 -24.55
N LEU A 170 -1.42 13.33 -25.59
CA LEU A 170 -0.57 14.50 -25.83
C LEU A 170 -1.37 15.78 -26.12
N ALA A 171 -2.44 15.70 -26.93
CA ALA A 171 -3.27 16.84 -27.28
C ALA A 171 -4.11 17.38 -26.11
N LYS A 172 -4.54 16.51 -25.17
CA LYS A 172 -5.23 16.92 -23.93
C LYS A 172 -4.32 17.78 -23.02
N GLY A 173 -3.02 17.55 -23.03
CA GLY A 173 -2.05 18.37 -22.31
C GLY A 173 -2.05 19.84 -22.77
N ASN A 174 -2.30 20.09 -24.06
CA ASN A 174 -2.35 21.44 -24.63
C ASN A 174 -3.64 22.23 -24.30
N GLN A 175 -4.75 21.55 -23.98
CA GLN A 175 -6.02 22.24 -23.66
C GLN A 175 -6.15 22.60 -22.18
N ARG A 176 -5.57 21.80 -21.26
CA ARG A 176 -5.54 22.13 -19.82
C ARG A 176 -4.75 23.42 -19.50
N ASP A 177 -3.76 23.76 -20.31
CA ASP A 177 -2.98 25.00 -20.18
C ASP A 177 -3.79 26.26 -20.62
N GLN A 178 -4.96 26.11 -21.26
CA GLN A 178 -5.82 27.23 -21.72
C GLN A 178 -6.98 27.56 -20.75
N ASP A 179 -7.39 26.62 -19.89
CA ASP A 179 -8.52 26.77 -18.95
C ASP A 179 -8.09 27.22 -17.53
N ALA A 180 -6.81 27.49 -17.30
CA ALA A 180 -6.32 27.99 -16.02
C ALA A 180 -6.76 29.46 -15.81
N PRO A 181 -7.48 29.82 -14.73
CA PRO A 181 -7.84 31.21 -14.48
C PRO A 181 -6.59 32.07 -14.32
N LEU A 182 -6.48 33.11 -15.14
CA LEU A 182 -5.42 34.13 -15.06
C LEU A 182 -5.49 34.83 -13.69
N ALA A 183 -4.62 34.43 -12.76
CA ALA A 183 -4.41 35.18 -11.53
C ALA A 183 -3.81 36.56 -11.90
N GLN A 184 -4.57 37.62 -11.61
CA GLN A 184 -4.13 39.00 -11.78
C GLN A 184 -2.96 39.29 -10.83
N SER A 185 -1.84 39.78 -11.38
CA SER A 185 -0.67 40.22 -10.61
C SER A 185 -0.99 41.50 -9.83
N PRO A 186 -0.73 41.59 -8.51
CA PRO A 186 -0.74 42.86 -7.81
C PRO A 186 0.53 43.66 -8.15
N GLY A 187 0.31 44.91 -8.50
CA GLY A 187 1.34 45.87 -8.87
C GLY A 187 2.23 46.35 -7.71
N GLU A 188 3.25 47.10 -8.14
CA GLU A 188 4.27 47.82 -7.41
C GLU A 188 3.80 48.50 -6.12
N THR A 189 4.58 48.38 -5.04
CA THR A 189 4.71 49.44 -4.02
C THR A 189 6.13 49.44 -3.43
N GLN A 190 6.66 50.65 -3.33
CA GLN A 190 8.05 51.03 -3.09
C GLN A 190 8.58 50.78 -1.66
N LEU A 191 9.90 50.65 -1.61
CA LEU A 191 10.83 50.72 -0.48
C LEU A 191 10.63 51.97 0.41
N ALA A 192 10.63 51.84 1.75
CA ALA A 192 11.31 52.78 2.69
C ALA A 192 11.26 52.32 4.17
N SER A 193 12.45 51.99 4.68
CA SER A 193 13.09 52.28 5.99
C SER A 193 12.29 52.69 7.24
N SER A 194 12.56 52.01 8.38
CA SER A 194 12.81 52.58 9.74
C SER A 194 12.99 51.43 10.76
N LYS A 195 14.19 51.15 11.29
CA LYS A 195 14.81 51.62 12.56
C LYS A 195 13.89 51.69 13.80
N GLN A 196 14.21 50.79 14.76
CA GLN A 196 14.22 50.86 16.24
C GLN A 196 13.44 51.97 16.97
N ASN A 197 12.64 51.57 17.96
CA ASN A 197 12.70 51.90 19.41
C ASN A 197 11.45 51.29 20.11
N ALA A 198 11.60 50.43 21.11
CA ALA A 198 11.62 50.76 22.55
C ALA A 198 10.41 51.62 23.00
N ASP A 199 9.41 51.03 23.65
CA ASP A 199 9.29 50.95 25.12
C ASP A 199 7.81 50.81 25.58
N GLU A 200 7.67 50.07 26.68
CA GLU A 200 6.69 50.16 27.78
C GLU A 200 5.15 50.03 27.61
N SER A 201 4.63 49.16 28.49
CA SER A 201 3.36 49.26 29.25
C SER A 201 2.06 48.97 28.47
N THR A 202 1.06 48.21 28.92
CA THR A 202 0.59 47.77 30.24
C THR A 202 -0.49 46.69 30.04
N ASN A 203 -0.76 45.90 31.10
CA ASN A 203 -2.00 45.15 31.39
C ASN A 203 -2.41 44.05 30.38
N GLY A 204 -2.62 42.80 30.76
CA GLY A 204 -3.13 42.30 32.02
C GLY A 204 -4.41 41.52 31.72
N ALA A 205 -4.37 40.19 31.87
CA ALA A 205 -5.47 39.32 32.32
C ALA A 205 -5.22 37.86 31.91
N LYS A 206 -5.04 37.03 32.93
CA LYS A 206 -5.26 35.58 32.96
C LYS A 206 -6.64 35.21 32.40
N VAL A 207 -6.79 33.98 31.89
CA VAL A 207 -7.69 32.88 32.37
C VAL A 207 -7.42 31.69 31.43
N THR A 208 -6.68 30.67 31.83
CA THR A 208 -7.06 29.41 32.52
C THR A 208 -7.90 28.43 31.70
N MET A 209 -7.33 27.23 31.58
CA MET A 209 -7.82 25.93 31.06
C MET A 209 -9.20 25.50 31.57
N GLN A 210 -9.80 24.54 30.85
CA GLN A 210 -10.60 23.38 31.31
C GLN A 210 -11.27 22.76 30.06
N PHE A 211 -11.37 21.45 29.79
CA PHE A 211 -10.93 20.17 30.37
C PHE A 211 -10.66 19.22 29.18
#